data_AF-A0A497CB91-F1
#
_entry.id   AF-A0A497CB91-F1
#
_cell.length_a   1.000
_cell.length_b   1.000
_cell.length_c   1.000
_cell.angle_alpha   90.00
_cell.angle_beta   90.00
_cell.angle_gamma   90.00
#
_symmetry.space_group_name_H-M   'P 1'
#
loop_
_entity.id
_entity.type
_entity.pdbx_description
1 polymer ?
#
loop_
_entity_poly.entity_id
_entity_poly.type
_entity_poly.pdbx_seq_one_letter_code
_entity_poly.pdbx_strand_id
1 'polypeptide(L)'
;MALLTFTSSVPSVPFGFFAAAIIGAYLMGSIPFGLWVSYLVAGVDIREGGSGHISTTNTMRHAGWAAGVLVLVLDMAKGFAPTYFALKLGLPGWGIALTATLAVIGHCWPVFAKFKGGMGLATTGGVLLAVSPLGMAIGLGVLVALVLLYGHSARGSAMTRPRNSPNAVAARPARRYPLGGCDNRLGLGYSLLHRRLEQRV
;
A
#
# COMPACT_ATOMS: atom_id res chain seq x y z
N MET A 1 -42.75 18.14 4.08
CA MET A 1 -42.84 16.78 4.65
C MET A 1 -42.80 15.78 3.49
N ALA A 2 -41.62 15.63 2.87
CA ALA A 2 -41.37 14.68 1.78
C ALA A 2 -40.56 13.54 2.37
N LEU A 3 -41.26 12.62 3.01
CA LEU A 3 -40.70 11.40 3.60
C LEU A 3 -41.26 10.24 2.79
N LEU A 4 -40.35 9.34 2.39
CA LEU A 4 -40.61 7.94 2.02
C LEU A 4 -41.09 7.64 0.59
N THR A 5 -40.14 7.53 -0.33
CA THR A 5 -40.16 6.53 -1.44
C THR A 5 -38.72 6.26 -1.89
N PHE A 6 -37.91 5.70 -1.00
CA PHE A 6 -36.61 5.10 -1.35
C PHE A 6 -36.61 3.60 -1.01
N THR A 7 -37.69 2.93 -1.40
CA THR A 7 -37.82 1.48 -1.51
C THR A 7 -38.44 1.30 -2.89
N SER A 8 -37.99 0.47 -3.83
CA SER A 8 -37.23 -0.76 -3.75
C SER A 8 -36.93 -1.17 -5.19
N SER A 9 -35.71 -0.94 -5.65
CA SER A 9 -35.18 -1.64 -6.83
C SER A 9 -33.67 -1.80 -6.67
N VAL A 10 -33.25 -2.19 -5.46
CA VAL A 10 -31.96 -2.85 -5.34
C VAL A 10 -32.22 -4.22 -5.97
N PRO A 11 -31.63 -4.56 -7.13
CA PRO A 11 -31.70 -5.93 -7.64
C PRO A 11 -31.30 -6.84 -6.48
N SER A 12 -32.02 -7.94 -6.27
CA SER A 12 -31.72 -8.90 -5.21
C SER A 12 -30.39 -9.61 -5.55
N VAL A 13 -29.29 -8.87 -5.42
CA VAL A 13 -27.93 -9.37 -5.55
C VAL A 13 -27.79 -10.46 -4.48
N PRO A 14 -27.52 -11.71 -4.88
CA PRO A 14 -27.52 -12.82 -3.95
C PRO A 14 -26.46 -12.59 -2.87
N PHE A 15 -26.72 -13.05 -1.65
CA PHE A 15 -25.81 -12.86 -0.52
C PHE A 15 -24.37 -13.30 -0.82
N GLY A 16 -24.21 -14.39 -1.58
CA GLY A 16 -22.91 -14.90 -2.03
C GLY A 16 -22.13 -13.90 -2.89
N PHE A 17 -22.80 -13.02 -3.63
CA PHE A 17 -22.16 -11.98 -4.42
C PHE A 17 -21.51 -10.90 -3.55
N PHE A 18 -22.19 -10.48 -2.47
CA PHE A 18 -21.60 -9.56 -1.50
C PHE A 18 -20.40 -10.17 -0.80
N ALA A 19 -20.52 -11.42 -0.36
CA ALA A 19 -19.40 -12.13 0.26
C ALA A 19 -18.20 -12.23 -0.69
N ALA A 20 -18.43 -12.58 -1.96
CA ALA A 20 -17.38 -12.65 -2.98
C ALA A 20 -16.72 -11.29 -3.22
N ALA A 21 -17.49 -10.21 -3.31
CA ALA A 21 -16.94 -8.86 -3.49
C ALA A 21 -16.07 -8.42 -2.29
N ILE A 22 -16.53 -8.67 -1.06
CA ILE A 22 -15.82 -8.31 0.17
C ILE A 22 -14.54 -9.13 0.34
N ILE A 23 -14.62 -10.44 0.16
CA ILE A 23 -13.46 -11.34 0.25
C ILE A 23 -12.46 -11.01 -0.87
N GLY A 24 -12.96 -10.82 -2.10
CA GLY A 24 -12.15 -10.43 -3.24
C GLY A 24 -11.42 -9.11 -3.00
N ALA A 25 -12.07 -8.12 -2.41
CA ALA A 25 -11.45 -6.85 -2.08
C ALA A 25 -10.32 -6.99 -1.05
N TYR A 26 -10.52 -7.79 0.00
CA TYR A 26 -9.47 -8.07 0.97
C TYR A 26 -8.27 -8.79 0.34
N LEU A 27 -8.51 -9.80 -0.49
CA LEU A 27 -7.45 -10.54 -1.17
C LEU A 27 -6.68 -9.66 -2.15
N MET A 28 -7.39 -8.81 -2.90
CA MET A 28 -6.77 -7.88 -3.85
C MET A 28 -5.97 -6.79 -3.11
N GLY A 29 -6.49 -6.27 -2.00
CA GLY A 29 -5.78 -5.36 -1.11
C GLY A 29 -4.53 -5.97 -0.48
N SER A 30 -4.59 -7.28 -0.18
CA SER A 30 -3.51 -8.05 0.43
C SER A 30 -2.29 -8.26 -0.47
N ILE A 31 -2.35 -7.90 -1.75
CA ILE A 31 -1.21 -8.04 -2.66
C ILE A 31 -0.12 -7.03 -2.28
N PRO A 32 1.09 -7.49 -1.90
CA PRO A 32 2.15 -6.62 -1.40
C PRO A 32 3.03 -6.12 -2.56
N PHE A 33 2.48 -5.26 -3.43
CA PHE A 33 3.21 -4.71 -4.58
C PHE A 33 4.54 -4.05 -4.20
N GLY A 34 4.60 -3.39 -3.04
CA GLY A 34 5.84 -2.80 -2.54
C GLY A 34 6.99 -3.79 -2.39
N LEU A 35 6.73 -5.00 -1.89
CA LEU A 35 7.72 -6.08 -1.79
C LEU A 35 8.12 -6.61 -3.15
N TRP A 36 7.15 -6.86 -4.02
CA TRP A 36 7.41 -7.44 -5.33
C TRP A 36 8.22 -6.49 -6.21
N VAL A 37 7.81 -5.22 -6.29
CA VAL A 37 8.50 -4.21 -7.08
C VAL A 37 9.90 -3.94 -6.53
N SER A 38 10.07 -3.82 -5.21
CA SER A 38 11.40 -3.56 -4.65
C SER A 38 12.37 -4.72 -4.87
N TYR A 39 11.86 -5.95 -4.77
CA TYR A 39 12.66 -7.14 -4.99
C TYR A 39 13.03 -7.30 -6.47
N LEU A 40 12.08 -7.05 -7.39
CA LEU A 40 12.33 -7.17 -8.83
C LEU A 40 13.25 -6.08 -9.38
N VAL A 41 13.12 -4.84 -8.89
CA VAL A 41 13.90 -3.70 -9.41
C VAL A 41 15.27 -3.59 -8.75
N ALA A 42 15.35 -3.82 -7.45
CA ALA A 42 16.56 -3.55 -6.67
C ALA A 42 17.10 -4.78 -5.90
N GLY A 43 16.42 -5.92 -5.92
CA GLY A 43 16.86 -7.13 -5.20
C GLY A 43 16.81 -7.01 -3.69
N VAL A 44 16.12 -5.99 -3.15
CA VAL A 44 16.08 -5.69 -1.71
C VAL A 44 14.71 -5.96 -1.11
N ASP A 45 14.72 -6.51 0.11
CA ASP A 45 13.53 -6.52 0.96
C ASP A 45 13.40 -5.15 1.64
N ILE A 46 12.36 -4.40 1.28
CA ILE A 46 12.09 -3.07 1.84
C ILE A 46 11.78 -3.08 3.33
N ARG A 47 11.46 -4.24 3.93
CA ARG A 47 11.23 -4.35 5.37
C ARG A 47 12.50 -4.26 6.19
N GLU A 48 13.65 -4.56 5.58
CA GLU A 48 14.94 -4.54 6.25
C GLU A 48 15.54 -3.12 6.34
N GLY A 49 14.91 -2.14 5.68
CA GLY A 49 15.39 -0.76 5.63
C GLY A 49 14.34 0.29 5.99
N GLY A 50 14.84 1.46 6.41
CA GLY A 50 14.02 2.66 6.60
C GLY A 50 13.01 2.51 7.72
N SER A 51 11.73 2.74 7.42
CA SER A 51 10.64 2.60 8.40
C SER A 51 10.21 1.15 8.63
N GLY A 52 10.72 0.20 7.84
CA GLY A 52 10.30 -1.20 7.87
C GLY A 52 8.90 -1.48 7.29
N HIS A 53 8.16 -0.44 6.91
CA HIS A 53 6.82 -0.58 6.32
C HIS A 53 6.88 -0.76 4.80
N ILE A 54 5.97 -1.57 4.25
CA ILE A 54 5.76 -1.73 2.80
C ILE A 54 5.00 -0.51 2.29
N SER A 55 5.71 0.59 2.09
CA SER A 55 5.10 1.86 1.69
C SER A 55 5.84 2.48 0.51
N THR A 56 5.12 3.22 -0.32
CA THR A 56 5.65 4.02 -1.42
C THR A 56 6.90 4.80 -1.02
N THR A 57 6.87 5.53 0.10
CA THR A 57 7.99 6.35 0.56
C THR A 57 9.23 5.51 0.87
N ASN A 58 9.03 4.32 1.47
CA ASN A 58 10.15 3.44 1.78
C ASN A 58 10.70 2.79 0.50
N THR A 59 9.83 2.39 -0.43
CA THR A 59 10.23 1.92 -1.77
C THR A 59 11.02 2.99 -2.52
N MET A 60 10.59 4.26 -2.51
CA MET A 60 11.33 5.36 -3.14
C MET A 60 12.75 5.50 -2.59
N ARG A 61 12.93 5.29 -1.28
CA ARG A 61 14.24 5.39 -0.61
C ARG A 61 15.17 4.22 -0.89
N HIS A 62 14.65 3.05 -1.23
CA HIS A 62 15.46 1.81 -1.30
C HIS A 62 15.53 1.18 -2.70
N ALA A 63 14.46 1.32 -3.49
CA ALA A 63 14.38 0.83 -4.87
C ALA A 63 14.34 1.97 -5.92
N GLY A 64 14.40 3.22 -5.48
CA GLY A 64 14.45 4.41 -6.34
C GLY A 64 13.08 5.03 -6.63
N TRP A 65 13.11 6.25 -7.16
CA TRP A 65 11.92 7.06 -7.44
C TRP A 65 10.92 6.34 -8.35
N ALA A 66 11.38 5.78 -9.48
CA ALA A 66 10.52 5.11 -10.44
C ALA A 66 9.78 3.91 -9.83
N ALA A 67 10.50 3.08 -9.06
CA ALA A 67 9.90 1.94 -8.35
C ALA A 67 8.84 2.40 -7.33
N GLY A 68 9.11 3.49 -6.62
CA GLY A 68 8.14 4.06 -5.69
C GLY A 68 6.87 4.58 -6.37
N VAL A 69 7.00 5.33 -7.47
CA VAL A 69 5.84 5.80 -8.25
C VAL A 69 5.02 4.63 -8.77
N LEU A 70 5.68 3.57 -9.26
CA LEU A 70 4.98 2.35 -9.68
C LEU A 70 4.19 1.72 -8.52
N VAL A 71 4.81 1.58 -7.34
CA VAL A 71 4.13 1.06 -6.14
C VAL A 71 2.96 1.94 -5.73
N LEU A 72 3.10 3.26 -5.79
CA LEU A 72 2.01 4.20 -5.51
C LEU A 72 0.80 3.92 -6.41
N VAL A 73 1.02 3.83 -7.72
CA VAL A 73 -0.05 3.58 -8.70
C VAL A 73 -0.70 2.22 -8.45
N LEU A 74 0.08 1.17 -8.19
CA LEU A 74 -0.43 -0.17 -7.91
C LEU A 74 -1.22 -0.23 -6.59
N ASP A 75 -0.74 0.42 -5.54
CA ASP A 75 -1.42 0.48 -4.25
C ASP A 75 -2.69 1.35 -4.29
N MET A 76 -2.75 2.36 -5.16
CA MET A 76 -3.99 3.08 -5.47
C MET A 76 -4.95 2.20 -6.28
N ALA A 77 -4.45 1.52 -7.32
CA ALA A 77 -5.26 0.66 -8.17
C ALA A 77 -5.97 -0.45 -7.38
N LYS A 78 -5.29 -1.02 -6.37
CA LYS A 78 -5.91 -2.07 -5.56
C LYS A 78 -7.00 -1.59 -4.60
N GLY A 79 -6.99 -0.31 -4.23
CA GLY A 79 -8.11 0.32 -3.52
C GLY A 79 -9.22 0.75 -4.48
N PHE A 80 -8.85 1.28 -5.64
CA PHE A 80 -9.77 1.79 -6.65
C PHE A 80 -10.63 0.68 -7.27
N ALA A 81 -10.03 -0.39 -7.80
CA ALA A 81 -10.76 -1.37 -8.57
C ALA A 81 -11.89 -2.07 -7.78
N PRO A 82 -11.69 -2.62 -6.56
CA PRO A 82 -12.77 -3.29 -5.85
C PRO A 82 -13.89 -2.32 -5.46
N THR A 83 -13.56 -1.07 -5.09
CA THR A 83 -14.55 -0.04 -4.79
C THR A 83 -15.32 0.40 -6.04
N TYR A 84 -14.63 0.56 -7.17
CA TYR A 84 -15.26 0.91 -8.44
C TYR A 84 -16.19 -0.19 -8.94
N PHE A 85 -15.78 -1.46 -8.87
CA PHE A 85 -16.64 -2.58 -9.20
C PHE A 85 -17.84 -2.66 -8.25
N ALA A 86 -17.65 -2.46 -6.95
CA ALA A 86 -18.76 -2.41 -6.00
C ALA A 86 -19.80 -1.33 -6.34
N LEU A 87 -19.35 -0.14 -6.78
CA LEU A 87 -20.21 0.93 -7.26
C LEU A 87 -20.95 0.55 -8.54
N LYS A 88 -20.24 -0.01 -9.53
CA LYS A 88 -20.84 -0.40 -10.83
C LYS A 88 -21.82 -1.56 -10.74
N LEU A 89 -21.60 -2.45 -9.79
CA LEU A 89 -22.49 -3.57 -9.51
C LEU A 89 -23.73 -3.16 -8.70
N GLY A 90 -23.84 -1.89 -8.31
CA GLY A 90 -24.99 -1.38 -7.58
C GLY A 90 -25.10 -1.96 -6.17
N LEU A 91 -23.98 -2.28 -5.52
CA LEU A 91 -23.99 -2.70 -4.13
C LEU A 91 -24.64 -1.59 -3.26
N PRO A 92 -25.35 -1.96 -2.19
CA PRO A 92 -25.87 -0.98 -1.25
C PRO A 92 -24.72 -0.23 -0.59
N GLY A 93 -24.98 0.98 -0.09
CA GLY A 93 -23.94 1.85 0.48
C GLY A 93 -23.08 1.17 1.56
N TRP A 94 -23.68 0.32 2.40
CA TRP A 94 -22.96 -0.47 3.40
C TRP A 94 -22.02 -1.51 2.76
N GLY A 95 -22.41 -2.13 1.64
CA GLY A 95 -21.60 -3.12 0.94
C GLY A 95 -20.39 -2.48 0.25
N ILE A 96 -20.57 -1.29 -0.32
CA ILE A 96 -19.48 -0.49 -0.89
C ILE A 96 -18.49 -0.09 0.23
N ALA A 97 -19.00 0.42 1.36
CA ALA A 97 -18.18 0.81 2.49
C ALA A 97 -17.37 -0.36 3.07
N LEU A 98 -17.98 -1.54 3.23
CA LEU A 98 -17.28 -2.75 3.68
C LEU A 98 -16.20 -3.19 2.68
N THR A 99 -16.52 -3.20 1.39
CA THR A 99 -15.58 -3.58 0.33
C THR A 99 -14.36 -2.65 0.31
N ALA A 100 -14.59 -1.35 0.37
CA ALA A 100 -13.54 -0.33 0.46
C ALA A 100 -12.68 -0.49 1.72
N THR A 101 -13.31 -0.68 2.87
CA THR A 101 -12.62 -0.87 4.15
C THR A 101 -11.76 -2.12 4.13
N LEU A 102 -12.28 -3.23 3.61
CA LEU A 102 -11.55 -4.50 3.52
C LEU A 102 -10.38 -4.44 2.54
N ALA A 103 -10.49 -3.68 1.44
CA ALA A 103 -9.35 -3.42 0.56
C ALA A 103 -8.20 -2.70 1.30
N VAL A 104 -8.52 -1.70 2.13
CA VAL A 104 -7.54 -0.98 2.95
C VAL A 104 -6.97 -1.88 4.06
N ILE A 105 -7.82 -2.64 4.75
CA ILE A 105 -7.39 -3.61 5.78
C ILE A 105 -6.48 -4.67 5.16
N GLY A 106 -6.77 -5.15 3.95
CA GLY A 106 -5.89 -6.05 3.20
C GLY A 106 -4.51 -5.44 2.94
N HIS A 107 -4.43 -4.15 2.59
CA HIS A 107 -3.14 -3.48 2.44
C HIS A 107 -2.37 -3.37 3.77
N CYS A 108 -3.07 -3.08 4.87
CA CYS A 108 -2.46 -2.92 6.19
C CYS A 108 -2.00 -4.25 6.79
N TRP A 109 -2.81 -5.30 6.64
CA TRP A 109 -2.55 -6.65 7.13
C TRP A 109 -2.69 -7.66 5.98
N PRO A 110 -1.73 -7.68 5.05
CA PRO A 110 -1.75 -8.56 3.89
C PRO A 110 -1.47 -10.01 4.29
N VAL A 111 -2.35 -10.93 3.91
CA VAL A 111 -2.17 -12.37 4.12
C VAL A 111 -0.88 -12.86 3.45
N PHE A 112 -0.63 -12.42 2.22
CA PHE A 112 0.55 -12.82 1.43
C PHE A 112 1.88 -12.31 1.99
N ALA A 113 1.83 -11.43 3.00
CA ALA A 113 3.02 -10.82 3.57
C ALA A 113 3.09 -11.03 5.10
N LYS A 114 2.54 -12.13 5.63
CA LYS A 114 2.55 -12.45 7.07
C LYS A 114 1.96 -11.32 7.93
N PHE A 115 0.91 -10.66 7.45
CA PHE A 115 0.21 -9.55 8.10
C PHE A 115 1.08 -8.32 8.41
N LYS A 116 2.22 -8.15 7.72
CA LYS A 116 3.09 -6.97 7.83
C LYS A 116 2.97 -6.11 6.57
N GLY A 117 2.04 -5.17 6.56
CA GLY A 117 1.72 -4.32 5.41
C GLY A 117 2.25 -2.89 5.49
N GLY A 118 1.55 -2.01 4.78
CA GLY A 118 1.78 -0.56 4.79
C GLY A 118 0.70 0.19 5.58
N MET A 119 0.76 1.52 5.57
CA MET A 119 -0.17 2.38 6.34
C MET A 119 -1.50 2.63 5.62
N GLY A 120 -1.67 2.17 4.38
CA GLY A 120 -2.94 2.27 3.64
C GLY A 120 -3.24 3.63 3.00
N LEU A 121 -2.42 4.67 3.18
CA LEU A 121 -2.69 6.01 2.62
C LEU A 121 -2.94 6.00 1.10
N ALA A 122 -2.09 5.31 0.33
CA ALA A 122 -2.27 5.18 -1.11
C ALA A 122 -3.55 4.42 -1.48
N THR A 123 -3.85 3.34 -0.75
CA THR A 123 -5.04 2.52 -0.97
C THR A 123 -6.32 3.29 -0.63
N THR A 124 -6.34 4.05 0.46
CA THR A 124 -7.44 4.97 0.79
C THR A 124 -7.59 6.06 -0.27
N GLY A 125 -6.50 6.58 -0.82
CA GLY A 125 -6.53 7.50 -1.97
C GLY A 125 -7.22 6.88 -3.19
N GLY A 126 -6.92 5.61 -3.50
CA GLY A 126 -7.59 4.86 -4.56
C GLY A 126 -9.09 4.64 -4.31
N VAL A 127 -9.48 4.32 -3.08
CA VAL A 127 -10.89 4.22 -2.66
C VAL A 127 -11.61 5.56 -2.85
N LEU A 128 -11.02 6.65 -2.37
CA LEU A 128 -11.60 7.98 -2.53
C LEU A 128 -11.73 8.36 -4.01
N LEU A 129 -10.75 8.02 -4.84
CA LEU A 129 -10.81 8.25 -6.27
C LEU A 129 -11.98 7.52 -6.94
N ALA A 130 -12.32 6.31 -6.47
CA ALA A 130 -13.47 5.55 -6.97
C ALA A 130 -14.82 6.15 -6.54
N VAL A 131 -14.93 6.62 -5.28
CA VAL A 131 -16.18 7.15 -4.72
C VAL A 131 -16.44 8.60 -5.13
N SER A 132 -15.41 9.44 -5.01
CA SER A 132 -15.49 10.87 -5.30
C SER A 132 -14.10 11.42 -5.68
N PRO A 133 -13.82 11.64 -6.97
CA PRO A 133 -12.58 12.25 -7.42
C PRO A 133 -12.31 13.61 -6.77
N LEU A 134 -13.35 14.38 -6.50
CA LEU A 134 -13.25 15.65 -5.77
C LEU A 134 -12.82 15.43 -4.31
N GLY A 135 -13.39 14.43 -3.64
CA GLY A 135 -12.98 14.03 -2.29
C GLY A 135 -11.52 13.59 -2.21
N MET A 136 -11.05 12.85 -3.23
CA MET A 136 -9.63 12.52 -3.38
C MET A 136 -8.77 13.78 -3.54
N ALA A 137 -9.17 14.73 -4.39
CA ALA A 137 -8.42 15.96 -4.64
C ALA A 137 -8.31 16.82 -3.38
N ILE A 138 -9.41 16.97 -2.63
CA ILE A 138 -9.43 17.66 -1.34
C ILE A 138 -8.54 16.94 -0.34
N GLY A 139 -8.69 15.61 -0.19
CA GLY A 139 -7.89 14.81 0.74
C GLY A 139 -6.39 14.87 0.45
N LEU A 140 -6.02 14.81 -0.83
CA LEU A 140 -4.63 14.99 -1.27
C LEU A 140 -4.14 16.42 -1.00
N GLY A 141 -4.96 17.44 -1.26
CA GLY A 141 -4.64 18.83 -0.95
C GLY A 141 -4.39 19.04 0.54
N VAL A 142 -5.24 18.47 1.41
CA VAL A 142 -5.05 18.49 2.87
C VAL A 142 -3.78 17.74 3.25
N LEU A 143 -3.53 16.55 2.71
CA LEU A 143 -2.30 15.79 2.98
C LEU A 143 -1.04 16.60 2.59
N VAL A 144 -1.03 17.20 1.41
CA VAL A 144 0.08 18.05 0.93
C VAL A 144 0.23 19.28 1.82
N ALA A 145 -0.86 19.96 2.16
CA ALA A 145 -0.84 21.11 3.07
C ALA A 145 -0.25 20.72 4.44
N LEU A 146 -0.69 19.61 5.02
CA LEU A 146 -0.15 19.11 6.29
C LEU A 146 1.35 18.76 6.16
N VAL A 147 1.77 18.10 5.09
CA VAL A 147 3.18 17.78 4.85
C VAL A 147 4.03 19.04 4.68
N LEU A 148 3.52 20.09 4.04
CA LEU A 148 4.23 21.36 3.93
C LEU A 148 4.28 22.06 5.29
N LEU A 149 3.14 22.26 5.95
CA LEU A 149 3.05 22.98 7.23
C LEU A 149 3.85 22.29 8.35
N TYR A 150 3.72 20.97 8.51
CA TYR A 150 4.39 20.22 9.57
C TYR A 150 5.77 19.68 9.16
N GLY A 151 6.03 19.51 7.86
CA GLY A 151 7.35 19.09 7.35
C GLY A 151 8.43 20.17 7.44
N HIS A 152 8.05 21.44 7.64
CA HIS A 152 8.99 22.50 8.00
C HIS A 152 9.44 22.42 9.47
N SER A 153 8.59 21.96 10.39
CA SER A 153 8.93 21.84 11.82
C SER A 153 10.02 20.80 12.10
N ALA A 154 10.07 19.72 11.31
CA ALA A 154 11.14 18.71 11.40
C ALA A 154 12.47 19.16 10.77
N ARG A 155 12.45 20.14 9.84
CA ARG A 155 13.66 20.77 9.28
C ARG A 155 14.18 21.90 10.15
N GLY A 156 13.34 22.54 10.97
CA GLY A 156 13.74 23.54 11.97
C GLY A 156 14.73 22.98 13.02
N SER A 157 14.61 21.71 13.38
CA SER A 157 15.54 21.04 14.29
C SER A 157 16.88 20.64 13.65
N ALA A 158 17.07 20.86 12.34
CA ALA A 158 18.36 20.69 11.69
C ALA A 158 19.30 21.89 11.91
N MET A 159 18.77 23.03 12.37
CA MET A 159 19.56 24.26 12.59
C MET A 159 20.18 24.36 13.98
N THR A 160 19.88 23.42 14.88
CA THR A 160 20.52 23.24 16.19
C THR A 160 21.22 21.88 16.29
N ARG A 161 22.10 21.57 15.33
CA ARG A 161 23.18 20.61 15.58
C ARG A 161 24.47 21.39 15.88
N PRO A 162 25.00 21.35 17.12
CA PRO A 162 26.38 21.73 17.35
C PRO A 162 27.25 20.83 16.47
N ARG A 163 28.07 21.45 15.62
CA ARG A 163 29.00 20.81 14.69
C ARG A 163 30.21 20.21 15.42
N ASN A 164 29.99 19.52 16.56
CA ASN A 164 31.00 18.80 17.33
C ASN A 164 30.31 17.86 18.32
N SER A 165 30.04 16.62 17.91
CA SER A 165 29.75 15.51 18.83
C SER A 165 30.63 14.31 18.45
N PRO A 166 31.48 13.79 19.36
CA PRO A 166 32.41 12.69 19.04
C PRO A 166 31.78 11.30 18.84
N ASN A 167 30.45 11.18 18.89
CA ASN A 167 29.76 9.88 18.91
C ASN A 167 29.20 9.49 17.54
N ALA A 168 29.94 9.76 16.46
CA ALA A 168 29.73 9.15 15.15
C ALA A 168 30.31 7.72 15.15
N VAL A 169 29.78 6.84 15.99
CA VAL A 169 30.13 5.42 16.01
C VAL A 169 28.84 4.59 16.00
N ALA A 170 28.82 3.61 15.08
CA ALA A 170 27.82 2.55 14.90
C ALA A 170 26.61 2.83 14.00
N ALA A 171 26.85 3.34 12.78
CA ALA A 171 26.05 2.84 11.65
C ALA A 171 26.49 1.38 11.37
N ARG A 172 25.65 0.41 11.73
CA ARG A 172 25.87 -0.99 11.34
C ARG A 172 25.96 -1.05 9.81
N PRO A 173 26.98 -1.70 9.22
CA PRO A 173 27.07 -1.78 7.77
C PRO A 173 25.85 -2.55 7.25
N ALA A 174 25.08 -1.90 6.38
CA ALA A 174 24.09 -2.58 5.56
C ALA A 174 24.79 -3.76 4.88
N ARG A 175 24.25 -4.98 5.03
CA ARG A 175 24.72 -6.12 4.25
C ARG A 175 24.57 -5.75 2.78
N ARG A 176 25.69 -5.50 2.11
CA ARG A 176 25.76 -5.49 0.65
C ARG A 176 25.29 -6.87 0.20
N TYR A 177 24.11 -6.96 -0.38
CA TYR A 177 23.87 -8.05 -1.31
C TYR A 177 24.84 -7.86 -2.47
N PRO A 178 25.69 -8.85 -2.80
CA PRO A 178 26.53 -8.76 -3.97
C PRO A 178 25.62 -8.66 -5.19
N LEU A 179 25.69 -7.53 -5.89
CA LEU A 179 25.16 -7.40 -7.24
C LEU A 179 25.98 -8.33 -8.14
N GLY A 180 25.55 -9.59 -8.22
CA GLY A 180 26.00 -10.54 -9.21
C GLY A 180 25.33 -10.21 -10.55
N GLY A 181 26.15 -10.10 -11.58
CA GLY A 181 25.80 -9.57 -12.89
C GLY A 181 24.67 -10.28 -13.62
N CYS A 182 24.31 -9.66 -14.75
CA CYS A 182 23.49 -10.23 -15.81
C CYS A 182 23.85 -11.71 -16.04
N ASP A 183 22.95 -12.62 -15.68
CA ASP A 183 22.88 -13.90 -16.38
C ASP A 183 21.46 -14.47 -16.37
N ASN A 184 21.13 -15.05 -17.51
CA ASN A 184 19.82 -15.30 -18.05
C ASN A 184 19.30 -16.67 -17.57
N ARG A 185 18.63 -16.76 -16.41
CA ARG A 185 17.95 -18.00 -15.97
C ARG A 185 16.60 -17.76 -15.29
N LEU A 186 15.62 -17.41 -16.12
CA LEU A 186 14.17 -17.41 -15.85
C LEU A 186 13.60 -18.84 -15.69
N GLY A 187 13.91 -19.56 -14.61
CA GLY A 187 13.31 -20.88 -14.43
C GLY A 187 13.43 -21.58 -13.07
N LEU A 188 14.27 -21.10 -12.15
CA LEU A 188 14.55 -21.84 -10.89
C LEU A 188 14.16 -21.10 -9.60
N GLY A 189 13.49 -19.94 -9.69
CA GLY A 189 13.18 -19.10 -8.53
C GLY A 189 11.99 -19.57 -7.69
N TYR A 190 11.03 -20.29 -8.28
CA TYR A 190 9.78 -20.63 -7.59
C TYR A 190 9.94 -21.78 -6.57
N SER A 191 10.77 -22.77 -6.87
CA SER A 191 10.98 -23.94 -5.99
C SER A 191 11.85 -23.65 -4.76
N LEU A 192 12.69 -22.61 -4.82
CA LEU A 192 13.51 -22.15 -3.68
C LEU A 192 12.79 -21.13 -2.79
N LEU A 193 11.74 -20.46 -3.31
CA LEU A 193 10.91 -19.52 -2.55
C LEU A 193 10.06 -20.24 -1.48
N HIS A 194 9.64 -21.48 -1.73
CA HIS A 194 8.84 -22.25 -0.77
C HIS A 194 9.66 -22.76 0.43
N ARG A 195 10.92 -23.19 0.22
CA ARG A 195 11.75 -23.75 1.31
C ARG A 195 12.34 -22.70 2.25
N ARG A 196 12.55 -21.45 1.81
CA ARG A 196 13.09 -20.38 2.67
C ARG A 196 12.05 -19.63 3.49
N LEU A 197 10.76 -19.79 3.17
CA LEU A 197 9.68 -19.21 3.97
C LEU A 197 9.27 -20.08 5.17
N GLU A 198 9.53 -21.40 5.12
CA GLU A 198 9.30 -22.35 6.23
C GLU A 198 10.39 -22.33 7.30
N GLN A 199 11.66 -22.08 6.94
CA GLN A 199 12.78 -22.14 7.90
C GLN A 199 13.01 -20.84 8.70
N ARG A 200 12.12 -19.86 8.57
CA ARG A 200 12.08 -18.64 9.40
C ARG A 200 10.66 -18.37 9.90
N VAL A 201 10.03 -19.43 10.39
CA VAL A 201 9.02 -19.38 11.45
C VAL A 201 9.76 -19.70 12.75
#